data_AF-A0A2E2TNX9-F1
#
_entry.id   AF-A0A2E2TNX9-F1
#
_cell.length_a   1.000
_cell.length_b   1.000
_cell.length_c   1.000
_cell.angle_alpha   90.00
_cell.angle_beta   90.00
_cell.angle_gamma   90.00
#
_symmetry.space_group_name_H-M   'P 1'
#
loop_
_entity.id
_entity.type
_entity.pdbx_description
1 polymer ?
#
loop_
_entity_poly.entity_id
_entity_poly.type
_entity_poly.pdbx_seq_one_letter_code
_entity_poly.pdbx_strand_id
1 'polypeptide(L)'
;MNNPKQLIFPFQINQKASFESFFCTPENELLLSKLTEAVSSHSHQELIINGMPAAGKSFILQAICNELSRAGKELVFVPMSKAIEMSPKIFQNLSSLDAVCIDDLHLILSKKEWEVATFNLIN
;
A
#
# COMPACT_ATOMS: atom_id res chain seq x y z
N MET A 1 36.10 -15.99 -38.29
CA MET A 1 35.69 -14.98 -37.29
C MET A 1 34.30 -15.35 -36.81
N ASN A 2 34.13 -15.74 -35.55
CA ASN A 2 32.80 -15.97 -34.98
C ASN A 2 32.14 -14.60 -34.79
N ASN A 3 30.97 -14.42 -35.40
CA ASN A 3 30.20 -13.17 -35.33
C ASN A 3 28.91 -13.45 -34.53
N PRO A 4 29.00 -13.56 -33.18
CA PRO A 4 27.84 -13.91 -32.37
C PRO A 4 26.78 -12.82 -32.50
N LYS A 5 25.58 -13.23 -32.94
CA LYS A 5 24.43 -12.35 -33.06
C LYS A 5 23.79 -12.21 -31.69
N GLN A 6 23.83 -11.02 -31.11
CA GLN A 6 23.13 -10.71 -29.86
C GLN A 6 21.62 -10.77 -30.11
N LEU A 7 20.92 -11.62 -29.35
CA LEU A 7 19.47 -11.70 -29.33
C LEU A 7 18.96 -10.87 -28.15
N ILE A 8 17.83 -10.19 -28.36
CA ILE A 8 17.11 -9.53 -27.27
C ILE A 8 16.53 -10.65 -26.40
N PHE A 9 16.91 -10.67 -25.13
CA PHE A 9 16.26 -11.50 -24.14
C PHE A 9 15.09 -10.69 -23.57
N PRO A 10 13.82 -11.02 -23.91
CA PRO A 10 12.67 -10.31 -23.38
C PRO A 10 12.48 -10.74 -21.91
N PHE A 11 13.28 -10.15 -21.04
CA PHE A 11 13.21 -10.35 -19.60
C PHE A 11 12.29 -9.29 -19.01
N GLN A 12 11.15 -9.72 -18.49
CA GLN A 12 10.29 -8.89 -17.65
C GLN A 12 10.14 -9.59 -16.31
N ILE A 13 10.78 -9.05 -15.27
CA ILE A 13 10.46 -9.42 -13.89
C ILE A 13 9.11 -8.79 -13.59
N ASN A 14 8.15 -9.58 -13.12
CA ASN A 14 6.93 -9.03 -12.55
C ASN A 14 7.29 -8.33 -11.23
N GLN A 15 7.42 -7.00 -11.28
CA GLN A 15 7.77 -6.18 -10.11
C GLN A 15 6.54 -5.75 -9.29
N LYS A 16 5.35 -6.33 -9.56
CA LYS A 16 4.18 -6.03 -8.75
C LYS A 16 4.37 -6.62 -7.35
N ALA A 17 4.22 -5.77 -6.34
CA ALA A 17 4.23 -6.20 -4.95
C ALA A 17 3.10 -7.21 -4.70
N SER A 18 3.41 -8.30 -4.02
CA SER A 18 2.45 -9.32 -3.60
C SER A 18 2.86 -9.88 -2.24
N PHE A 19 1.94 -10.54 -1.54
CA PHE A 19 2.28 -11.19 -0.27
C PHE A 19 3.34 -12.29 -0.47
N GLU A 20 3.29 -13.02 -1.58
CA GLU A 20 4.23 -14.10 -1.92
C GLU A 20 5.65 -13.58 -2.23
N SER A 21 5.77 -12.32 -2.67
CA SER A 21 7.06 -11.69 -2.97
C SER A 21 7.63 -10.90 -1.79
N PHE A 22 6.93 -10.84 -0.66
CA PHE A 22 7.43 -10.25 0.57
C PHE A 22 8.34 -11.24 1.31
N PHE A 23 9.48 -10.76 1.83
CA PHE A 23 10.42 -11.61 2.55
C PHE A 23 9.83 -12.07 3.90
N CYS A 24 9.55 -13.37 4.00
CA CYS A 24 8.94 -13.97 5.18
C CYS A 24 10.00 -14.54 6.14
N THR A 25 9.85 -14.23 7.42
CA THR A 25 10.60 -14.82 8.53
C THR A 25 9.61 -15.26 9.62
N PRO A 26 10.01 -16.15 10.56
CA PRO A 26 9.14 -16.52 11.68
C PRO A 26 8.65 -15.30 12.51
N GLU A 27 9.39 -14.18 12.47
CA GLU A 27 9.07 -12.96 13.21
C GLU A 27 7.90 -12.16 12.57
N ASN A 28 7.69 -12.28 11.26
CA ASN A 28 6.66 -11.53 10.53
C ASN A 28 5.51 -12.40 9.98
N GLU A 29 5.55 -13.72 10.25
CA GLU A 29 4.52 -14.67 9.82
C GLU A 29 3.12 -14.27 10.33
N LEU A 30 3.01 -13.88 11.61
CA LEU A 30 1.75 -13.42 12.20
C LEU A 30 1.20 -12.17 11.51
N LEU A 31 2.08 -11.22 11.13
CA LEU A 31 1.69 -10.02 10.39
C LEU A 31 1.12 -10.42 9.03
N LEU A 32 1.82 -11.26 8.27
CA LEU A 32 1.38 -11.69 6.94
C LEU A 32 0.06 -12.45 6.99
N SER A 33 -0.13 -13.32 7.99
CA SER A 33 -1.38 -14.04 8.21
C SER A 33 -2.54 -13.08 8.46
N LYS A 34 -2.36 -12.10 9.36
CA LYS A 34 -3.40 -11.09 9.66
C LYS A 34 -3.72 -10.20 8.46
N LEU A 35 -2.72 -9.78 7.69
CA LEU A 35 -2.94 -8.95 6.50
C LEU A 35 -3.67 -9.73 5.40
N THR A 36 -3.31 -11.00 5.20
CA THR A 36 -4.00 -11.89 4.26
C THR A 36 -5.46 -12.09 4.66
N GLU A 37 -5.72 -12.31 5.95
CA GLU A 37 -7.08 -12.43 6.49
C GLU A 37 -7.86 -11.13 6.29
N ALA A 38 -7.28 -9.98 6.63
CA ALA A 38 -7.95 -8.68 6.52
C ALA A 38 -8.42 -8.40 5.10
N VAL A 39 -7.57 -8.67 4.10
CA VAL A 39 -7.89 -8.47 2.68
C VAL A 39 -8.92 -9.47 2.15
N SER A 40 -8.99 -10.67 2.73
CA SER A 40 -9.97 -11.70 2.35
C SER A 40 -11.31 -11.56 3.08
N SER A 41 -11.32 -10.85 4.21
CA SER A 41 -12.50 -10.67 5.05
C SER A 41 -13.52 -9.72 4.40
N HIS A 42 -14.80 -9.92 4.72
CA HIS A 42 -15.87 -8.97 4.36
C HIS A 42 -16.20 -8.00 5.50
N SER A 43 -15.43 -8.07 6.60
CA SER A 43 -15.56 -7.19 7.74
C SER A 43 -14.80 -5.90 7.55
N HIS A 44 -15.27 -4.81 8.16
CA HIS A 44 -14.52 -3.57 8.22
C HIS A 44 -13.20 -3.77 8.98
N GLN A 45 -12.09 -3.31 8.40
CA GLN A 45 -10.74 -3.45 8.96
C GLN A 45 -10.05 -2.09 8.99
N GLU A 46 -9.53 -1.71 10.15
CA GLU A 46 -8.71 -0.51 10.33
C GLU A 46 -7.33 -0.96 10.81
N LEU A 47 -6.30 -0.77 9.98
CA LEU A 47 -4.97 -1.29 10.22
C LEU A 47 -3.94 -0.16 10.17
N ILE A 48 -3.01 -0.18 11.12
CA ILE A 48 -1.80 0.64 11.09
C ILE A 48 -0.59 -0.28 11.01
N ILE A 49 0.20 -0.12 9.95
CA ILE A 49 1.46 -0.85 9.76
C ILE A 49 2.60 0.10 10.11
N ASN A 50 3.34 -0.23 11.17
CA ASN A 50 4.53 0.53 11.59
C ASN A 50 5.77 -0.35 11.58
N GLY A 51 6.92 0.26 11.40
CA GLY A 51 8.21 -0.42 11.31
C GLY A 51 9.31 0.54 10.90
N MET A 52 10.56 0.07 11.02
CA MET A 52 11.74 0.86 10.70
C MET A 52 11.75 1.37 9.24
N PRO A 53 12.50 2.43 8.92
CA PRO A 53 12.78 2.80 7.53
C PRO A 53 13.26 1.58 6.72
N ALA A 54 12.84 1.49 5.46
CA ALA A 54 13.14 0.37 4.56
C ALA A 54 12.65 -1.03 5.02
N ALA A 55 11.78 -1.16 6.03
CA ALA A 55 11.20 -2.43 6.45
C ALA A 55 10.12 -3.01 5.50
N GLY A 56 9.95 -2.44 4.30
CA GLY A 56 8.98 -2.93 3.31
C GLY A 56 7.52 -2.50 3.53
N LYS A 57 7.25 -1.47 4.35
CA LYS A 57 5.89 -0.96 4.62
C LYS A 57 5.12 -0.56 3.35
N SER A 58 5.73 0.25 2.49
CA SER A 58 5.11 0.66 1.23
C SER A 58 4.88 -0.54 0.30
N PHE A 59 5.81 -1.51 0.30
CA PHE A 59 5.67 -2.73 -0.49
C PHE A 59 4.46 -3.56 -0.04
N ILE A 60 4.33 -3.81 1.27
CA ILE A 60 3.21 -4.59 1.79
C ILE A 60 1.87 -3.86 1.61
N LEU A 61 1.84 -2.53 1.76
CA LEU A 61 0.66 -1.72 1.48
C LEU A 61 0.26 -1.81 0.01
N GLN A 62 1.23 -1.80 -0.91
CA GLN A 62 0.98 -1.97 -2.33
C GLN A 62 0.51 -3.39 -2.67
N ALA A 63 1.02 -4.42 -1.98
CA ALA A 63 0.52 -5.79 -2.09
C ALA A 63 -0.96 -5.89 -1.67
N ILE A 64 -1.34 -5.23 -0.56
CA ILE A 64 -2.75 -5.10 -0.13
C ILE A 64 -3.59 -4.45 -1.22
N CYS A 65 -3.15 -3.32 -1.80
CA CYS A 65 -3.87 -2.66 -2.89
C CYS A 65 -4.04 -3.59 -4.11
N ASN A 66 -2.99 -4.34 -4.48
CA ASN A 66 -3.04 -5.25 -5.61
C ASN A 66 -4.04 -6.39 -5.39
N GLU A 67 -4.09 -6.95 -4.18
CA GLU A 67 -5.02 -8.02 -3.81
C GLU A 67 -6.47 -7.54 -3.79
N LEU A 68 -6.74 -6.38 -3.16
CA LEU A 68 -8.07 -5.76 -3.16
C LEU A 68 -8.53 -5.40 -4.59
N SER A 69 -7.62 -4.85 -5.40
CA SER A 69 -7.90 -4.54 -6.81
C SER A 69 -8.21 -5.81 -7.62
N ARG A 70 -7.49 -6.91 -7.38
CA ARG A 70 -7.76 -8.22 -7.99
C ARG A 70 -9.13 -8.77 -7.59
N ALA A 71 -9.58 -8.48 -6.37
CA ALA A 71 -10.92 -8.81 -5.89
C ALA A 71 -12.02 -7.84 -6.39
N GLY A 72 -11.68 -6.88 -7.26
CA GLY A 72 -12.63 -5.93 -7.85
C GLY A 72 -13.08 -4.82 -6.91
N LYS A 73 -12.35 -4.56 -5.82
CA LYS A 73 -12.66 -3.49 -4.87
C LYS A 73 -12.28 -2.11 -5.42
N GLU A 74 -13.13 -1.12 -5.18
CA GLU A 74 -12.83 0.28 -5.45
C GLU A 74 -11.95 0.82 -4.33
N LEU A 75 -10.71 1.19 -4.66
CA LEU A 75 -9.74 1.65 -3.66
C LEU A 75 -8.90 2.81 -4.16
N VAL A 76 -8.30 3.50 -3.21
CA VAL A 76 -7.30 4.54 -3.49
C VAL A 76 -6.03 4.29 -2.69
N PHE A 77 -4.89 4.52 -3.34
CA PHE A 77 -3.58 4.58 -2.70
C PHE A 77 -3.13 6.03 -2.60
N VAL A 78 -2.90 6.51 -1.37
CA VAL A 78 -2.50 7.88 -1.07
C VAL A 78 -1.06 7.89 -0.53
N PRO A 79 -0.07 8.23 -1.36
CA PRO A 79 1.29 8.48 -0.89
C PRO A 79 1.37 9.87 -0.24
N MET A 80 1.46 9.95 1.08
CA MET A 80 1.51 11.25 1.78
C MET A 80 2.71 12.11 1.36
N SER A 81 3.82 11.49 0.94
CA SER A 81 4.98 12.19 0.38
C SER A 81 4.67 13.11 -0.80
N LYS A 82 3.61 12.81 -1.58
CA LYS A 82 3.14 13.66 -2.68
C LYS A 82 1.86 14.42 -2.31
N ALA A 83 0.93 13.73 -1.65
CA ALA A 83 -0.36 14.31 -1.30
C ALA A 83 -0.22 15.56 -0.43
N ILE A 84 0.79 15.61 0.44
CA ILE A 84 1.01 16.73 1.36
C ILE A 84 1.33 18.06 0.66
N GLU A 85 1.82 18.02 -0.58
CA GLU A 85 2.06 19.19 -1.42
C GLU A 85 0.78 19.72 -2.09
N MET A 86 -0.31 18.95 -1.98
CA MET A 86 -1.63 19.27 -2.51
C MET A 86 -2.53 19.83 -1.40
N SER A 87 -3.84 19.62 -1.51
CA SER A 87 -4.83 20.04 -0.52
C SER A 87 -5.39 18.85 0.25
N PRO A 88 -5.63 18.94 1.57
CA PRO A 88 -6.34 17.92 2.35
C PRO A 88 -7.73 17.56 1.81
N LYS A 89 -8.30 18.40 0.92
CA LYS A 89 -9.54 18.12 0.21
C LYS A 89 -9.51 16.82 -0.61
N ILE A 90 -8.33 16.28 -0.92
CA ILE A 90 -8.25 14.96 -1.57
C ILE A 90 -8.84 13.83 -0.72
N PHE A 91 -8.98 14.00 0.60
CA PHE A 91 -9.63 13.02 1.47
C PHE A 91 -11.16 13.09 1.43
N GLN A 92 -11.73 14.11 0.78
CA GLN A 92 -13.16 14.21 0.60
C GLN A 92 -13.66 13.06 -0.27
N ASN A 93 -14.75 12.42 0.17
CA ASN A 93 -15.39 11.29 -0.49
C ASN A 93 -14.55 10.01 -0.59
N LEU A 94 -13.34 9.95 0.00
CA LEU A 94 -12.60 8.68 -0.02
C LEU A 94 -13.27 7.61 0.86
N SER A 95 -14.06 8.02 1.85
CA SER A 95 -14.83 7.10 2.70
C SER A 95 -15.95 6.35 1.96
N SER A 96 -16.29 6.72 0.72
CA SER A 96 -17.25 5.96 -0.09
C SER A 96 -16.62 4.78 -0.84
N LEU A 97 -15.30 4.67 -0.85
CA LEU A 97 -14.57 3.57 -1.48
C LEU A 97 -14.57 2.33 -0.59
N ASP A 98 -14.32 1.16 -1.17
CA ASP A 98 -14.14 -0.09 -0.39
C ASP A 98 -12.88 -0.05 0.48
N ALA A 99 -11.83 0.67 0.06
CA ALA A 99 -10.59 0.79 0.83
C ALA A 99 -9.81 2.09 0.56
N VAL A 100 -9.18 2.61 1.60
CA VAL A 100 -8.26 3.76 1.54
C VAL A 100 -6.91 3.36 2.13
N CYS A 101 -5.89 3.26 1.28
CA CYS A 101 -4.54 2.86 1.67
C CYS A 101 -3.64 4.10 1.74
N ILE A 102 -3.23 4.52 2.93
CA ILE A 102 -2.41 5.72 3.14
C ILE A 102 -0.98 5.32 3.47
N ASP A 103 -0.03 5.73 2.65
CA ASP A 103 1.41 5.53 2.91
C ASP A 103 2.02 6.78 3.54
N ASP A 104 3.10 6.60 4.30
CA ASP A 104 3.83 7.68 4.98
C ASP A 104 2.93 8.59 5.86
N LEU A 105 1.93 8.01 6.55
CA LEU A 105 0.97 8.77 7.36
C LEU A 105 1.63 9.75 8.35
N HIS A 106 2.80 9.38 8.89
CA HIS A 106 3.60 10.23 9.79
C HIS A 106 3.95 11.63 9.22
N LEU A 107 3.90 11.83 7.90
CA LEU A 107 4.18 13.14 7.28
C LEU A 107 3.11 14.20 7.58
N ILE A 108 1.95 13.82 8.13
CA ILE A 108 0.91 14.76 8.56
C ILE A 108 1.18 15.40 9.92
N LEU A 109 2.15 14.89 10.68
CA LEU A 109 2.41 15.38 12.03
C LEU A 109 2.68 16.90 12.03
N SER A 110 2.04 17.61 12.96
CA SER A 110 2.09 19.07 13.09
C SER A 110 1.47 19.84 11.92
N LYS A 111 0.68 19.17 11.06
CA LYS A 111 -0.07 19.78 9.96
C LYS A 111 -1.56 19.66 10.26
N LYS A 112 -2.06 20.59 11.06
CA LYS A 112 -3.42 20.60 11.61
C LYS A 112 -4.52 20.28 10.59
N GLU A 113 -4.44 20.86 9.39
CA GLU A 113 -5.45 20.62 8.35
C GLU A 113 -5.47 19.16 7.87
N TRP A 114 -4.29 18.52 7.77
CA TRP A 114 -4.16 17.11 7.41
C TRP A 114 -4.58 16.19 8.55
N GLU A 115 -4.21 16.51 9.79
CA GLU A 115 -4.65 15.75 10.97
C GLU A 115 -6.19 15.74 11.08
N VAL A 116 -6.84 16.89 10.87
CA VAL A 116 -8.30 17.00 10.86
C VAL A 116 -8.91 16.24 9.67
N ALA A 117 -8.32 16.33 8.48
CA ALA A 117 -8.81 15.59 7.31
C ALA A 117 -8.71 14.07 7.52
N THR A 118 -7.60 13.57 8.08
CA THR A 118 -7.44 12.16 8.45
C THR A 118 -8.46 11.74 9.51
N PHE A 119 -8.68 12.56 10.54
CA PHE A 119 -9.67 12.29 11.57
C PHE A 119 -11.09 12.13 10.96
N ASN A 120 -11.49 13.05 10.08
CA ASN A 120 -12.79 13.00 9.39
C ASN A 120 -12.90 11.88 8.34
N LEU A 121 -11.77 11.32 7.89
CA LEU A 121 -11.80 10.17 6.98
C LEU A 121 -12.15 8.88 7.74
N ILE A 122 -11.73 8.80 9.01
CA ILE A 122 -11.91 7.62 9.88
C ILE A 122 -13.28 7.67 10.61
N ASN A 123 -13.84 8.86 10.84
CA ASN A 123 -15.09 9.08 11.60
C ASN A 123 -16.18 9.71 10.74
#